data_AF-A0A971SF88-F1
#
_entry.id   AF-A0A971SF88-F1
#
_cell.length_a   1.000
_cell.length_b   1.000
_cell.length_c   1.000
_cell.angle_alpha   90.00
_cell.angle_beta   90.00
_cell.angle_gamma   90.00
#
_symmetry.space_group_name_H-M   'P 1'
#
loop_
_entity.id
_entity.type
_entity.pdbx_description
1 polymer ?
#
loop_
_entity_poly.entity_id
_entity_poly.type
_entity_poly.pdbx_seq_one_letter_code
_entity_poly.pdbx_strand_id
1 'polypeptide(L)' 'MEKINEPKLMRELHEIRAEHYEETKHMTSEELTKSINEEARKIAEKHNLKFEFVNRH' A
#
# COMPACT_ATOMS: atom_id res chain seq x y z
N MET A 1 8.08 8.56 -30.31
CA MET A 1 7.39 8.03 -29.11
C MET A 1 5.96 8.50 -29.19
N GLU A 2 5.03 7.61 -29.54
CA GLU A 2 3.61 7.92 -29.40
C GLU A 2 3.35 8.25 -27.94
N LYS A 3 2.79 9.44 -27.68
CA LYS A 3 2.23 9.75 -26.37
C LYS A 3 1.06 8.78 -26.21
N ILE A 4 1.28 7.68 -25.49
CA ILE A 4 0.21 6.79 -25.06
C ILE A 4 -0.82 7.71 -24.42
N ASN A 5 -1.99 7.83 -25.04
CA ASN A 5 -3.08 8.68 -24.58
C ASN A 5 -3.70 7.95 -23.38
N GLU A 6 -2.94 7.93 -22.29
CA GLU A 6 -3.25 7.15 -21.11
C GLU A 6 -4.56 7.69 -20.53
N PRO A 7 -5.58 6.82 -20.33
CA PRO A 7 -6.81 7.23 -19.68
C PRO A 7 -6.51 7.95 -18.36
N LYS A 8 -7.26 9.00 -18.04
CA LYS A 8 -7.04 9.80 -16.82
C LYS A 8 -6.88 8.93 -15.55
N LEU A 9 -7.72 7.89 -15.43
CA LEU A 9 -7.65 6.91 -14.35
C LEU A 9 -6.30 6.17 -14.28
N MET A 10 -5.75 5.78 -15.43
CA MET A 10 -4.47 5.06 -15.47
C MET A 10 -3.31 5.96 -15.07
N ARG A 11 -3.35 7.24 -15.47
CA ARG A 11 -2.36 8.23 -15.02
C ARG A 11 -2.42 8.42 -13.50
N GLU A 12 -3.61 8.55 -12.93
CA GLU A 12 -3.80 8.65 -11.48
C GLU A 12 -3.26 7.41 -10.75
N LEU A 13 -3.52 6.20 -11.28
CA LEU A 13 -2.97 4.97 -10.73
C LEU A 13 -1.43 4.93 -10.79
N HIS A 14 -0.82 5.45 -11.86
CA HIS A 14 0.63 5.55 -11.97
C HIS A 14 1.22 6.54 -10.98
N GLU A 15 0.58 7.68 -10.77
CA GLU A 15 1.00 8.68 -9.77
C GLU A 15 0.96 8.06 -8.35
N ILE A 16 -0.17 7.44 -7.97
CA ILE A 16 -0.31 6.73 -6.68
C ILE A 16 0.78 5.67 -6.50
N ARG A 17 1.06 4.90 -7.56
CA ARG A 17 2.08 3.85 -7.52
C ARG A 17 3.49 4.42 -7.34
N ALA A 18 3.81 5.52 -8.02
CA ALA A 18 5.11 6.17 -7.92
C ALA A 18 5.32 6.74 -6.51
N GLU A 19 4.30 7.40 -5.96
CA GLU A 19 4.30 7.91 -4.57
C GLU A 19 4.52 6.76 -3.58
N HIS A 20 3.74 5.68 -3.68
CA HIS A 20 3.91 4.51 -2.81
C HIS A 20 5.30 3.88 -2.93
N TYR A 21 5.89 3.84 -4.13
CA TYR A 21 7.27 3.35 -4.29
C TYR A 21 8.28 4.24 -3.57
N GLU A 22 8.21 5.56 -3.76
CA GLU A 22 9.12 6.50 -3.11
C GLU A 22 9.01 6.46 -1.58
N GLU A 23 7.81 6.27 -1.05
CA GLU A 23 7.55 6.11 0.38
C GLU A 23 8.11 4.80 0.95
N THR A 24 8.04 3.70 0.19
CA THR A 24 8.35 2.35 0.70
C THR A 24 9.70 1.80 0.24
N LYS A 25 10.40 2.42 -0.72
CA LYS A 25 11.67 1.91 -1.31
C LYS A 25 12.81 1.74 -0.30
N HIS A 26 12.73 2.40 0.86
CA HIS A 26 13.72 2.32 1.91
C HIS A 26 13.39 1.26 2.98
N MET A 27 12.19 0.69 2.94
CA MET A 27 11.74 -0.32 3.88
C MET A 27 12.19 -1.71 3.45
N THR A 28 12.57 -2.53 4.42
CA THR A 28 12.66 -3.98 4.23
C THR A 28 11.26 -4.58 4.10
N SER A 29 11.18 -5.80 3.54
CA SER A 29 9.92 -6.54 3.44
C SER A 29 9.25 -6.76 4.80
N GLU A 30 10.04 -6.95 5.86
CA GLU A 30 9.55 -7.12 7.23
C GLU A 30 8.95 -5.81 7.77
N GLU A 31 9.64 -4.68 7.59
CA GLU A 31 9.15 -3.36 8.01
C GLU A 31 7.87 -2.97 7.26
N LEU A 32 7.81 -3.23 5.95
CA LEU A 32 6.61 -3.00 5.15
C LEU A 32 5.44 -3.85 5.65
N THR A 33 5.67 -5.14 5.89
CA THR A 33 4.64 -6.05 6.42
C THR A 33 4.14 -5.61 7.79
N LYS A 34 5.05 -5.16 8.66
CA LYS A 34 4.71 -4.63 9.98
C LYS A 34 3.85 -3.38 9.88
N SER A 35 4.22 -2.43 9.02
CA SER A 35 3.46 -1.19 8.77
C SER A 35 2.02 -1.50 8.31
N ILE A 36 1.86 -2.38 7.32
CA ILE A 36 0.56 -2.80 6.82
C ILE A 36 -0.28 -3.45 7.93
N ASN A 37 0.33 -4.33 8.73
CA ASN A 37 -0.36 -4.99 9.84
C ASN A 37 -0.81 -3.99 10.93
N GLU A 38 0.02 -2.98 11.24
CA GLU A 38 -0.33 -1.93 12.21
C GLU A 38 -1.48 -1.06 11.72
N GLU A 39 -1.48 -0.67 10.44
CA GLU A 39 -2.58 0.10 9.85
C GLU A 39 -3.88 -0.72 9.80
N ALA A 40 -3.79 -1.98 9.39
CA ALA A 40 -4.92 -2.89 9.36
C ALA A 40 -5.52 -3.09 10.77
N ARG A 41 -4.70 -3.15 11.83
CA ARG A 41 -5.18 -3.19 13.22
C ARG A 41 -5.96 -1.93 13.60
N LYS A 42 -5.46 -0.74 13.27
CA LYS A 42 -6.16 0.52 13.56
C LYS A 42 -7.52 0.59 12.89
N ILE A 43 -7.60 0.15 11.63
CA ILE A 43 -8.87 0.06 10.88
C ILE A 43 -9.80 -0.95 11.53
N ALA A 44 -9.27 -2.12 11.93
CA ALA A 44 -10.03 -3.16 12.60
C ALA A 44 -10.67 -2.66 13.89
N GLU A 45 -9.89 -2.01 14.75
CA GLU A 45 -10.35 -1.43 16.01
C GLU A 45 -11.41 -0.36 15.77
N LYS A 46 -11.18 0.55 14.81
CA LYS A 46 -12.12 1.63 14.47
C LYS A 46 -13.48 1.11 13.99
N HIS A 47 -13.49 -0.01 13.27
CA HIS A 47 -14.70 -0.57 12.66
C HIS A 47 -15.21 -1.84 13.36
N ASN A 48 -14.64 -2.20 14.51
CA ASN A 48 -14.95 -3.42 15.28
C ASN A 48 -14.90 -4.70 14.42
N LEU A 49 -13.92 -4.77 13.52
CA LEU A 49 -13.69 -5.92 12.63
C LEU A 49 -12.71 -6.90 13.32
N LYS A 50 -12.96 -8.20 13.13
CA LYS A 50 -12.06 -9.25 13.60
C LYS A 50 -11.24 -9.77 12.42
N PHE A 51 -9.92 -9.58 12.46
CA PHE A 51 -9.00 -10.12 11.45
C PHE A 51 -8.03 -11.12 12.09
N GLU A 52 -7.70 -12.16 11.33
CA GLU A 52 -6.55 -13.03 11.62
C GLU A 52 -5.33 -12.46 10.90
N PHE A 53 -4.42 -11.82 11.64
CA PHE A 53 -3.20 -11.24 11.07
C PHE A 53 -2.17 -12.35 10.83
N VAL A 54 -1.62 -12.40 9.61
CA VAL A 54 -0.55 -13.34 9.28
C VAL A 54 0.77 -12.83 9.86
N ASN A 55 1.22 -13.45 10.95
CA ASN A 55 2.60 -13.33 11.42
C ASN A 55 3.43 -14.43 10.73
N ARG A 56 4.27 -14.08 9.77
CA ARG A 56 5.37 -14.97 9.37
C ARG A 56 6.57 -14.63 10.25
N HIS A 57 6.97 -15.62 11.06
CA HIS A 57 8.22 -15.63 11.82
C HIS A 57 9.40 -16.00 10.93
#